data_AF-A0A834IPJ5-F1
#
_entry.id   AF-A0A834IPJ5-F1
#
_cell.length_a   1.000
_cell.length_b   1.000
_cell.length_c   1.000
_cell.angle_alpha   90.00
_cell.angle_beta   90.00
_cell.angle_gamma   90.00
#
_symmetry.space_group_name_H-M   'P 1'
#
loop_
_entity.id
_entity.type
_entity.pdbx_description
1 polymer ?
#
loop_
_entity_poly.entity_id
_entity_poly.type
_entity_poly.pdbx_seq_one_letter_code
_entity_poly.pdbx_strand_id
1 'polypeptide(L)'
;MVNKHHLKASGESWCPDCVRAWPVVEIESESLPDDSHFVVVEVGDRAVWKDPNCPFRKDPRTKLLVIPTLKRWNQPQKLEGDQCEKSDLVSMLFNDED
;
A
#
# COMPACT_ATOMS: atom_id res chain seq x y z
N MET A 1 -4.76 9.04 9.80
CA MET A 1 -3.94 10.26 9.57
C MET A 1 -2.80 9.89 8.62
N VAL A 2 -2.83 10.40 7.39
CA VAL A 2 -1.79 10.13 6.38
C VAL A 2 -0.62 11.08 6.65
N ASN A 3 0.47 10.55 7.22
CA ASN A 3 1.70 11.30 7.41
C ASN A 3 2.47 11.33 6.09
N LYS A 4 2.35 12.46 5.36
CA LYS A 4 2.93 12.73 4.04
C LYS A 4 4.45 13.00 4.07
N HIS A 5 5.27 12.07 4.55
CA HIS A 5 6.69 12.36 4.85
C HIS A 5 7.71 11.93 3.79
N HIS A 6 7.37 11.21 2.72
CA HIS A 6 8.33 10.85 1.65
C HIS A 6 7.85 11.16 0.24
N LEU A 7 6.98 12.14 0.12
CA LEU A 7 6.68 12.78 -1.15
C LEU A 7 7.96 13.49 -1.67
N LYS A 8 8.23 13.42 -2.98
CA LYS A 8 9.17 14.35 -3.64
C LYS A 8 8.77 15.79 -3.30
N ALA A 9 9.60 16.78 -3.62
CA ALA A 9 9.22 18.20 -3.50
C ALA A 9 7.86 18.53 -4.18
N SER A 10 7.42 17.70 -5.14
CA SER A 10 6.12 17.77 -5.81
C SER A 10 4.93 17.20 -5.03
N GLY A 11 5.12 16.48 -3.92
CA GLY A 11 4.00 15.78 -3.27
C GLY A 11 3.76 14.35 -3.77
N GLU A 12 4.67 13.76 -4.55
CA GLU A 12 4.42 12.46 -5.23
C GLU A 12 5.44 11.38 -4.88
N SER A 13 4.99 10.13 -4.91
CA SER A 13 5.86 8.95 -4.78
C SER A 13 6.87 8.88 -5.93
N TRP A 14 8.05 8.32 -5.65
CA TRP A 14 9.04 8.02 -6.69
C TRP A 14 8.68 6.80 -7.54
N CYS A 15 7.73 5.98 -7.08
CA CYS A 15 7.28 4.77 -7.75
C CYS A 15 6.07 5.06 -8.65
N PRO A 16 6.18 4.92 -9.99
CA PRO A 16 5.07 5.18 -10.90
C PRO A 16 3.83 4.32 -10.61
N ASP A 17 4.01 3.07 -10.18
CA ASP A 17 2.91 2.16 -9.88
C ASP A 17 2.16 2.61 -8.61
N CYS A 18 2.89 3.14 -7.62
CA CYS A 18 2.26 3.75 -6.44
C CYS A 18 1.47 5.01 -6.83
N VAL A 19 1.99 5.83 -7.76
CA VAL A 19 1.29 7.03 -8.24
C VAL A 19 -0.01 6.68 -8.96
N ARG A 20 -0.02 5.61 -9.78
CA ARG A 20 -1.24 5.16 -10.47
C ARG A 20 -2.25 4.49 -9.53
N ALA A 21 -1.78 3.72 -8.56
CA ALA A 21 -2.66 3.00 -7.63
C ALA A 21 -3.27 3.90 -6.55
N TRP A 22 -2.56 4.93 -6.08
CA TRP A 22 -2.98 5.74 -4.94
C TRP A 22 -4.40 6.34 -5.08
N PRO A 23 -4.79 6.97 -6.22
CA PRO A 23 -6.13 7.51 -6.37
C PRO A 23 -7.23 6.45 -6.22
N VAL A 24 -6.98 5.23 -6.69
CA VAL A 24 -7.94 4.12 -6.59
C VAL A 24 -8.07 3.68 -5.12
N VAL A 25 -6.94 3.46 -4.44
CA VAL A 25 -6.93 3.03 -3.04
C VAL A 25 -7.54 4.11 -2.13
N GLU A 26 -7.23 5.38 -2.38
CA GLU A 26 -7.77 6.51 -1.61
C GLU A 26 -9.29 6.59 -1.74
N ILE A 27 -9.84 6.53 -2.95
CA ILE A 27 -11.30 6.57 -3.18
C ILE A 27 -11.99 5.37 -2.53
N GLU A 28 -11.52 4.15 -2.75
CA GLU A 28 -12.16 2.97 -2.16
C GLU A 28 -12.06 2.97 -0.63
N SER A 29 -11.03 3.60 -0.05
CA SER A 29 -10.86 3.69 1.41
C SER A 29 -11.92 4.56 2.08
N GLU A 30 -12.60 5.44 1.33
CA GLU A 30 -13.74 6.22 1.83
C GLU A 30 -14.95 5.34 2.18
N SER A 31 -15.01 4.12 1.65
CA SER A 31 -16.07 3.14 1.95
C SER A 31 -15.80 2.29 3.20
N LEU A 32 -14.61 2.40 3.80
CA LEU A 32 -14.27 1.62 4.99
C LEU A 32 -15.15 2.02 6.19
N PRO A 33 -15.54 1.06 7.04
CA PRO A 33 -16.22 1.34 8.31
C PRO A 33 -15.46 2.35 9.18
N ASP A 34 -16.20 3.18 9.93
CA ASP A 34 -15.62 4.23 10.79
C ASP A 34 -14.62 3.71 11.85
N ASP A 35 -14.77 2.45 12.27
CA ASP A 35 -13.88 1.77 13.22
C ASP A 35 -12.66 1.10 12.56
N SER A 36 -12.52 1.22 11.24
CA SER A 36 -11.36 0.71 10.50
C SER A 36 -10.10 1.54 10.74
N HIS A 37 -8.96 0.86 10.67
CA HIS A 37 -7.64 1.49 10.73
C HIS A 37 -6.91 1.34 9.40
N PHE A 38 -6.96 2.38 8.57
CA PHE A 38 -6.18 2.44 7.34
C PHE A 38 -4.80 3.06 7.58
N VAL A 39 -3.74 2.26 7.37
CA VAL A 39 -2.35 2.65 7.62
C VAL A 39 -1.57 2.71 6.32
N VAL A 40 -1.02 3.89 6.02
CA VAL A 40 -0.11 4.10 4.89
C VAL A 40 1.32 4.00 5.40
N VAL A 41 2.12 3.14 4.78
CA VAL A 41 3.52 2.90 5.15
C VAL A 41 4.42 3.28 3.98
N GLU A 42 5.36 4.19 4.22
CA GLU A 42 6.38 4.57 3.25
C GLU A 42 7.61 3.68 3.43
N VAL A 43 8.06 3.06 2.33
CA VAL A 43 9.23 2.15 2.35
C VAL A 43 10.58 2.88 2.34
N GLY A 44 10.56 4.21 2.40
CA GLY A 44 11.70 5.08 2.14
C GLY A 44 11.90 5.37 0.65
N ASP A 45 13.10 5.80 0.30
CA ASP A 45 13.45 6.12 -1.09
C ASP A 45 13.65 4.87 -1.96
N ARG A 46 13.87 5.10 -3.27
CA ARG A 46 14.10 4.03 -4.25
C ARG A 46 15.34 3.19 -3.95
N ALA A 47 16.38 3.77 -3.36
CA ALA A 47 17.61 3.05 -3.04
C ALA A 47 17.38 2.11 -1.85
N VAL A 48 16.73 2.58 -0.79
CA VAL A 48 16.30 1.79 0.38
C VAL A 48 15.44 0.61 -0.05
N TRP A 49 14.43 0.83 -0.91
CA TRP A 49 13.56 -0.27 -1.38
C TRP A 49 14.28 -1.32 -2.24
N LYS A 50 15.27 -0.89 -3.03
CA LYS A 50 16.02 -1.78 -3.93
C LYS A 50 17.08 -2.60 -3.21
N ASP A 51 17.49 -2.23 -2.00
CA ASP A 51 18.41 -3.02 -1.20
C ASP A 51 17.79 -4.41 -0.90
N PRO A 52 18.45 -5.53 -1.26
CA PRO A 52 18.02 -6.87 -0.84
C PRO A 52 17.90 -7.03 0.68
N ASN A 53 18.60 -6.20 1.45
CA ASN A 53 18.54 -6.15 2.90
C ASN A 53 17.47 -5.22 3.47
N CYS A 54 16.66 -4.59 2.61
CA CYS A 54 15.54 -3.76 3.03
C CYS A 54 14.69 -4.48 4.10
N PRO A 55 14.43 -3.86 5.27
CA PRO A 55 13.77 -4.53 6.38
C PRO A 55 12.36 -5.02 6.02
N PHE A 56 11.65 -4.29 5.14
CA PHE A 56 10.34 -4.68 4.64
C PHE A 56 10.35 -6.02 3.88
N ARG A 57 11.43 -6.35 3.17
CA ARG A 57 11.60 -7.64 2.47
C ARG A 57 11.84 -8.79 3.44
N LYS A 58 12.44 -8.50 4.59
CA LYS A 58 12.84 -9.49 5.60
C LYS A 58 11.83 -9.63 6.74
N ASP A 59 10.89 -8.71 6.89
CA ASP A 59 9.89 -8.75 7.95
C ASP A 59 9.00 -10.00 7.79
N PRO A 60 8.98 -10.92 8.77
CA PRO A 60 8.23 -12.17 8.65
C PRO A 60 6.71 -11.97 8.63
N ARG A 61 6.20 -10.82 9.08
CA ARG A 61 4.75 -10.51 9.15
C ARG A 61 4.20 -10.11 7.80
N THR A 62 5.00 -9.43 6.99
CA THR A 62 4.55 -8.84 5.72
C THR A 62 5.24 -9.44 4.50
N LYS A 63 6.54 -9.77 4.61
CA LYS A 63 7.39 -10.28 3.52
C LYS A 63 7.16 -9.51 2.21
N LEU A 64 7.25 -8.18 2.28
CA LEU A 64 6.92 -7.31 1.15
C LEU A 64 7.95 -7.46 0.04
N LEU A 65 7.52 -7.96 -1.12
CA LEU A 65 8.39 -8.15 -2.29
C LEU A 65 8.13 -7.10 -3.38
N VAL A 66 6.92 -6.53 -3.41
CA VAL A 66 6.40 -5.62 -4.44
C VAL A 66 5.85 -4.35 -3.79
N ILE A 67 5.93 -3.22 -4.50
CA ILE A 67 5.18 -2.00 -4.16
C ILE A 67 4.43 -1.51 -5.41
N PRO A 68 3.24 -0.91 -5.27
CA PRO A 68 2.45 -0.84 -4.03
C PRO A 68 2.00 -2.25 -3.60
N THR A 69 1.80 -2.42 -2.29
CA THR A 69 1.14 -3.61 -1.72
C THR A 69 0.05 -3.12 -0.79
N LEU A 70 -1.19 -3.57 -1.02
CA LEU A 70 -2.31 -3.37 -0.12
C LEU A 70 -2.61 -4.70 0.57
N LYS A 71 -2.64 -4.73 1.91
CA LYS A 71 -2.75 -5.96 2.69
C LYS A 71 -3.71 -5.78 3.85
N ARG A 72 -4.53 -6.79 4.10
CA ARG A 72 -5.29 -6.89 5.36
C ARG A 72 -4.37 -7.41 6.45
N TRP A 73 -4.26 -6.66 7.55
CA TRP A 73 -3.32 -6.96 8.62
C TRP A 73 -3.60 -8.33 9.24
N ASN A 74 -2.55 -9.11 9.54
CA ASN A 74 -2.62 -10.48 10.05
C ASN A 74 -3.39 -11.52 9.21
N GLN A 75 -3.84 -11.15 8.00
CA GLN A 75 -4.54 -12.04 7.09
C GLN A 75 -3.70 -12.34 5.83
N PRO A 76 -3.96 -13.45 5.11
CA PRO A 76 -3.22 -13.78 3.88
C PRO A 76 -3.56 -12.88 2.69
N GLN A 77 -4.75 -12.27 2.66
CA GLN A 77 -5.24 -11.45 1.55
C GLN A 77 -4.35 -10.21 1.35
N LYS A 78 -3.92 -10.02 0.11
CA LYS A 78 -3.16 -8.85 -0.35
C LYS A 78 -3.34 -8.64 -1.86
N LEU A 79 -3.15 -7.41 -2.28
CA LEU A 79 -2.98 -6.99 -3.67
C LEU A 79 -1.58 -6.43 -3.84
N GLU A 80 -0.94 -6.73 -4.96
CA GLU A 80 0.42 -6.30 -5.26
C GLU A 80 0.50 -5.66 -6.65
N GLY A 81 1.29 -4.60 -6.79
CA GLY A 81 1.57 -3.97 -8.07
C GLY A 81 0.31 -3.41 -8.74
N ASP A 82 0.06 -3.86 -9.98
CA ASP A 82 -1.06 -3.43 -10.83
C ASP A 82 -2.44 -3.83 -10.27
N GLN A 83 -2.50 -4.81 -9.37
CA GLN A 83 -3.75 -5.18 -8.70
C GLN A 83 -4.28 -4.03 -7.84
N CYS A 84 -3.40 -3.19 -7.29
CA CYS A 84 -3.79 -2.01 -6.52
C CYS A 84 -4.39 -0.88 -7.39
N GLU A 85 -4.30 -1.00 -8.73
CA GLU A 85 -4.90 -0.06 -9.69
C GLU A 85 -6.35 -0.47 -10.07
N LYS A 86 -6.83 -1.61 -9.56
CA LYS A 86 -8.12 -2.21 -9.94
C LYS A 86 -9.13 -1.97 -8.81
N SER A 87 -10.03 -1.00 -9.02
CA SER A 87 -11.04 -0.57 -8.02
C SER A 87 -11.88 -1.75 -7.53
N ASP A 88 -12.29 -2.67 -8.40
CA ASP A 88 -13.03 -3.87 -8.05
C ASP A 88 -12.26 -4.78 -7.07
N LEU A 89 -10.96 -5.01 -7.31
CA LEU A 89 -10.14 -5.81 -6.40
C LEU A 89 -9.90 -5.12 -5.06
N VAL A 90 -9.64 -3.81 -5.08
CA VAL A 90 -9.44 -3.01 -3.87
C VAL A 90 -10.71 -3.00 -3.03
N SER A 91 -11.86 -2.78 -3.67
CA SER A 91 -13.17 -2.82 -3.03
C SER A 91 -13.47 -4.20 -2.44
N MET A 92 -13.17 -5.28 -3.18
CA MET A 92 -13.28 -6.64 -2.66
C MET A 92 -12.39 -6.86 -1.42
N LEU A 93 -11.15 -6.39 -1.44
CA LEU A 93 -10.24 -6.53 -0.30
C LEU A 93 -10.72 -5.76 0.95
N PHE A 94 -11.33 -4.58 0.76
CA PHE A 94 -11.84 -3.76 1.87
C PHE A 94 -13.14 -4.28 2.46
N ASN A 95 -13.98 -4.89 1.64
CA ASN A 95 -15.30 -5.38 2.04
C ASN A 95 -15.36 -6.88 2.29
N ASP A 96 -14.24 -7.61 2.17
CA ASP A 96 -14.17 -9.03 2.49
C ASP A 96 -14.55 -9.20 3.97
N GLU A 97 -15.54 -10.04 4.28
CA GLU A 97 -15.84 -10.40 5.67
C GLU A 97 -14.86 -11.50 6.11
N ASP A 98 -14.39 -11.48 7.37
CA ASP A 98 -13.48 -12.52 7.90
C ASP A 98 -14.15 -13.90 8.05
#